data_AF-A0A963LII2-F1
#
_entry.id   AF-A0A963LII2-F1
#
_cell.length_a   1.000
_cell.length_b   1.000
_cell.length_c   1.000
_cell.angle_alpha   90.00
_cell.angle_beta   90.00
_cell.angle_gamma   90.00
#
_symmetry.space_group_name_H-M   'P 1'
#
loop_
_entity.id
_entity.type
_entity.pdbx_description
1 polymer ?
#
loop_
_entity_poly.entity_id
_entity_poly.type
_entity_poly.pdbx_seq_one_letter_code
_entity_poly.pdbx_strand_id
1 'polypeptide(L)' 'MRVEAHDRKRLEQLCRYITRPALSDERVQVNAAGQVELKLKTPWRDGTTHLVLSPLEFMQRLAALVPRTRP' A
#
# COMPACT_ATOMS: atom_id res chain seq x y z
N MET A 1 -5.88 9.39 -16.21
CA MET A 1 -6.92 8.34 -16.18
C MET A 1 -7.88 8.69 -15.05
N ARG A 2 -9.11 9.13 -15.34
CA ARG A 2 -10.13 9.44 -14.31
C ARG A 2 -10.74 8.12 -13.82
N VAL A 3 -10.82 7.97 -12.51
CA VAL A 3 -11.51 6.86 -11.85
C VAL A 3 -12.53 7.48 -10.92
N GLU A 4 -13.80 7.29 -11.25
CA GLU A 4 -14.88 7.81 -10.43
C GLU A 4 -14.97 7.03 -9.11
N ALA A 5 -15.32 7.68 -7.99
CA ALA A 5 -15.33 7.06 -6.66
C ALA A 5 -16.29 5.85 -6.54
N HIS A 6 -17.26 5.76 -7.45
CA HIS A 6 -18.25 4.68 -7.54
C HIS A 6 -17.80 3.54 -8.46
N ASP A 7 -16.75 3.73 -9.26
CA ASP A 7 -16.20 2.71 -10.16
C ASP A 7 -15.21 1.82 -9.40
N ARG A 8 -15.76 0.94 -8.57
CA ARG A 8 -15.02 0.03 -7.69
C ARG A 8 -14.00 -0.84 -8.44
N LYS A 9 -14.31 -1.28 -9.66
CA LYS A 9 -13.38 -2.07 -10.49
C LYS A 9 -12.19 -1.26 -10.94
N ARG A 10 -12.42 -0.03 -11.37
CA ARG A 10 -11.34 0.83 -11.88
C ARG A 10 -10.51 1.43 -10.74
N LEU A 11 -11.11 1.63 -9.56
CA LEU A 11 -10.40 1.91 -8.31
C LEU A 11 -9.51 0.74 -7.90
N GLU A 12 -10.05 -0.48 -7.91
CA GLU A 12 -9.28 -1.69 -7.64
C GLU A 12 -8.09 -1.82 -8.60
N GLN A 13 -8.29 -1.53 -9.89
CA GLN A 13 -7.23 -1.62 -10.89
C GLN A 13 -6.16 -0.53 -10.70
N LEU A 14 -6.54 0.70 -10.33
CA LEU A 14 -5.61 1.78 -10.00
C LEU A 14 -4.84 1.48 -8.71
N CYS A 15 -5.52 1.00 -7.67
CA CYS A 15 -4.87 0.53 -6.45
C CYS A 15 -3.89 -0.58 -6.80
N ARG A 16 -4.31 -1.65 -7.49
CA ARG A 16 -3.44 -2.76 -7.92
C ARG A 16 -2.24 -2.29 -8.76
N TYR A 17 -2.38 -1.22 -9.53
CA TYR A 17 -1.29 -0.63 -10.32
C TYR A 17 -0.29 0.15 -9.46
N ILE A 18 -0.76 1.01 -8.54
CA ILE A 18 0.07 1.78 -7.61
C ILE A 18 0.74 0.86 -6.59
N THR A 19 0.03 -0.17 -6.16
CA THR A 19 0.52 -1.14 -5.18
C THR A 19 1.44 -2.18 -5.81
N ARG A 20 1.37 -2.46 -7.12
CA ARG A 20 2.21 -3.48 -7.77
C ARG A 20 3.71 -3.40 -7.50
N PRO A 21 4.39 -2.22 -7.54
CA PRO A 21 5.80 -2.12 -7.17
C PRO A 21 6.04 -2.03 -5.65
N ALA A 22 5.07 -1.54 -4.88
CA ALA A 22 5.19 -1.33 -3.43
C ALA A 22 4.84 -2.57 -2.59
N LEU A 23 3.94 -3.41 -3.12
CA LEU A 23 3.26 -4.52 -2.49
C LEU A 23 3.22 -5.69 -3.48
N SER A 24 4.37 -6.15 -3.98
CA SER A 24 4.43 -7.52 -4.51
C SER A 24 3.80 -8.42 -3.45
N ASP A 25 2.83 -9.25 -3.83
CA ASP A 25 1.93 -10.01 -2.95
C ASP A 25 2.68 -10.74 -1.80
N GLU A 26 3.93 -11.11 -2.04
CA GLU A 26 4.86 -11.76 -1.09
C GLU A 26 5.42 -10.86 0.02
N ARG A 27 5.23 -9.53 -0.02
CA ARG A 27 5.87 -8.56 0.89
C ARG A 27 4.95 -7.94 1.93
N VAL A 28 3.65 -8.26 1.90
CA VAL A 28 2.67 -7.76 2.87
C VAL A 28 2.06 -8.94 3.60
N GLN A 29 2.12 -8.92 4.92
CA GLN A 29 1.49 -9.93 5.77
C GLN A 29 0.73 -9.26 6.91
N VAL A 30 -0.21 -10.00 7.51
CA VAL A 30 -0.88 -9.56 8.74
C VAL A 30 -0.38 -10.47 9.86
N ASN A 31 0.14 -9.87 10.92
CA ASN A 31 0.66 -10.61 12.07
C ASN A 31 -0.48 -11.09 12.98
N ALA A 32 -0.14 -11.91 13.98
CA ALA A 32 -1.11 -12.43 14.96
C ALA A 32 -1.81 -11.33 15.79
N ALA A 33 -1.23 -10.12 15.86
CA ALA A 33 -1.81 -8.96 16.51
C ALA A 33 -2.72 -8.12 15.58
N GLY A 34 -2.93 -8.55 14.33
CA GLY A 34 -3.76 -7.85 13.35
C GLY A 34 -3.09 -6.61 12.72
N GLN A 35 -1.77 -6.47 12.86
CA GLN A 35 -0.99 -5.39 12.26
C GLN A 35 -0.45 -5.80 10.89
N VAL A 36 -0.23 -4.82 10.02
CA VAL A 36 0.31 -5.04 8.67
C VAL A 36 1.84 -4.99 8.73
N GLU A 37 2.49 -6.08 8.34
CA GLU A 37 3.94 -6.19 8.17
C GLU A 37 4.29 -6.04 6.69
N LEU A 38 5.07 -5.01 6.37
CA LEU A 38 5.58 -4.72 5.03
C LEU A 38 7.08 -4.97 4.97
N LYS A 39 7.50 -6.02 4.27
CA LYS A 39 8.92 -6.30 4.01
C LYS A 39 9.49 -5.23 3.08
N LEU A 40 10.61 -4.62 3.45
CA LEU A 40 11.34 -3.64 2.64
C LEU A 40 12.12 -4.31 1.50
N LYS A 41 12.32 -3.59 0.39
CA LYS A 41 13.05 -4.10 -0.78
C LYS A 41 14.54 -4.16 -0.49
N THR A 42 15.02 -3.13 0.20
CA THR A 42 16.37 -2.97 0.68
C THR A 42 16.28 -2.68 2.17
N PRO A 43 17.04 -3.38 3.03
CA PRO A 43 17.08 -3.04 4.44
C PRO A 43 17.55 -1.60 4.62
N TRP A 44 17.04 -0.93 5.64
CA TRP A 44 17.53 0.38 6.02
C TRP A 44 18.92 0.30 6.65
N ARG A 45 19.57 1.46 6.81
CA ARG A 45 20.95 1.55 7.32
C ARG A 45 21.11 1.02 8.75
N ASP A 46 20.01 1.02 9.50
CA ASP A 46 19.89 0.49 10.87
C ASP A 46 19.60 -1.03 10.90
N GLY A 47 19.49 -1.69 9.75
CA GLY A 47 19.14 -3.10 9.64
C GLY A 47 17.63 -3.38 9.63
N THR A 48 16.78 -2.35 9.66
CA THR A 48 15.33 -2.55 9.60
C THR A 48 14.93 -3.18 8.27
N THR A 49 14.24 -4.33 8.35
CA THR A 49 13.82 -5.14 7.20
C THR A 49 12.31 -5.14 6.97
N HIS A 50 11.52 -4.85 7.99
CA HIS A 50 10.05 -4.87 7.95
C HIS A 50 9.50 -3.60 8.59
N LEU A 51 8.45 -3.04 8.00
CA LEU A 51 7.66 -1.97 8.59
C LEU A 51 6.38 -2.58 9.17
N VAL A 52 6.13 -2.34 10.45
CA VAL A 52 4.88 -2.73 11.10
C VAL A 52 3.98 -1.50 11.16
N LEU A 53 2.76 -1.63 10.64
CA LEU A 53 1.79 -0.54 10.53
C LEU A 53 0.44 -1.02 11.08
N SER A 54 -0.31 -0.12 11.69
CA SER A 54 -1.74 -0.40 11.89
C SER A 54 -2.45 -0.52 10.53
N PRO A 55 -3.55 -1.28 10.43
CA PRO A 55 -4.33 -1.36 9.19
C PRO A 55 -4.77 0.01 8.66
N LEU A 56 -5.08 0.95 9.56
CA LEU A 56 -5.47 2.31 9.19
C LEU A 56 -4.31 3.12 8.61
N GLU A 57 -3.14 3.10 9.25
CA GLU A 57 -1.94 3.78 8.72
C GLU A 57 -1.52 3.23 7.37
N PHE A 58 -1.63 1.91 7.20
CA PHE A 58 -1.39 1.28 5.92
C PHE A 58 -2.34 1.82 4.84
N MET A 59 -3.64 1.88 5.11
CA MET A 59 -4.62 2.46 4.18
C MET A 59 -4.36 3.95 3.90
N GLN A 60 -3.98 4.74 4.90
CA GLN A 60 -3.66 6.17 4.73
C GLN A 60 -2.45 6.36 3.81
N ARG A 61 -1.38 5.58 4.01
CA ARG A 61 -0.18 5.62 3.17
C ARG A 61 -0.50 5.20 1.73
N LEU A 62 -1.37 4.20 1.54
CA LEU A 62 -1.85 3.81 0.22
C LEU A 62 -2.66 4.93 -0.44
N ALA A 63 -3.57 5.57 0.30
CA ALA A 63 -4.36 6.68 -0.20
C ALA A 63 -3.49 7.88 -0.61
N ALA A 64 -2.39 8.14 0.11
CA ALA A 64 -1.44 9.19 -0.22
C ALA A 64 -0.67 8.93 -1.53
N LEU A 65 -0.52 7.66 -1.94
CA LEU A 65 0.10 7.30 -3.22
C LEU A 65 -0.82 7.52 -4.42
N VAL A 66 -2.12 7.71 -4.20
CA VAL A 66 -3.06 8.07 -5.26
C VAL A 66 -2.88 9.56 -5.56
N PRO A 67 -2.36 9.93 -6.74
CA PRO A 67 -2.16 11.35 -7.05
C PRO A 67 -3.50 12.06 -7.07
N ARG A 68 -3.55 13.26 -6.47
CA ARG A 68 -4.71 14.15 -6.56
C ARG A 68 -4.97 14.43 -8.04
N THR A 69 -6.15 14.03 -8.52
CA THR A 69 -6.62 14.40 -9.85
C THR A 69 -6.80 15.92 -9.84
N ARG A 70 -5.91 16.66 -10.50
CA ARG A 70 -6.12 18.09 -10.73
C ARG A 70 -7.36 18.25 -11.64
N PRO A 71 -8.21 19.25 -11.41
CA PRO A 71 -9.38 19.51 -12.24
C PRO A 71 -8.98 19.81 -13.69
#